data_AF-A0A7S2DMJ8-F1
#
_entry.id   AF-A0A7S2DMJ8-F1
#
_cell.length_a   1.000
_cell.length_b   1.000
_cell.length_c   1.000
_cell.angle_alpha   90.00
_cell.angle_beta   90.00
_cell.angle_gamma   90.00
#
_symmetry.space_group_name_H-M   'P 1'
#
loop_
_entity.id
_entity.type
_entity.pdbx_description
1 polymer ?
#
loop_
_entity_poly.entity_id
_entity_poly.type
_entity_poly.pdbx_seq_one_letter_code
_entity_poly.pdbx_strand_id
1 'polypeptide(L)'
;LARKQKKQVRSISLGQGQEPAARKLINTGVTQGSWVMLQNCHLGLKFMAEIEQSMIKFEEIHADFQLWITTEPHLRFPIGLLQMSIKITNEAPAGVRAGLKASY
;
A
#
# COMPACT_ATOMS: atom_id res chain seq x y z
N LEU A 1 0.25 -11.93 7.74
CA LEU A 1 0.97 -11.11 8.74
C LEU A 1 0.03 -10.46 9.76
N ALA A 2 -0.91 -9.61 9.33
CA ALA A 2 -1.78 -8.85 10.25
C ALA A 2 -2.70 -9.70 11.15
N ARG A 3 -3.30 -10.78 10.62
CA ARG A 3 -4.09 -11.74 11.43
C ARG A 3 -3.26 -12.38 12.55
N LYS A 4 -1.95 -12.57 12.34
CA LYS A 4 -1.02 -13.13 13.34
C LYS A 4 -0.69 -12.11 14.43
N GLN A 5 -0.76 -10.81 14.13
CA GLN A 5 -0.53 -9.71 15.07
C GLN A 5 -1.83 -9.13 15.68
N LYS A 6 -3.00 -9.71 15.38
CA LYS A 6 -4.34 -9.20 15.79
C LYS A 6 -4.59 -7.73 15.43
N LYS A 7 -3.90 -7.18 14.43
CA LYS A 7 -4.09 -5.79 13.99
C LYS A 7 -5.19 -5.70 12.94
N GLN A 8 -6.07 -4.71 13.07
CA GLN A 8 -7.05 -4.39 12.05
C GLN A 8 -6.35 -3.77 10.84
N VAL A 9 -6.56 -4.40 9.67
CA VAL A 9 -6.14 -3.87 8.37
C VAL A 9 -7.38 -3.40 7.65
N ARG A 10 -7.35 -2.17 7.16
CA ARG A 10 -8.37 -1.65 6.27
C ARG A 10 -7.78 -1.53 4.88
N SER A 11 -8.36 -2.26 3.94
CA SER A 11 -7.93 -2.28 2.54
C SER A 11 -8.87 -1.46 1.66
N ILE A 12 -8.30 -0.77 0.66
CA ILE A 12 -9.05 -0.10 -0.40
C ILE A 12 -8.32 -0.27 -1.73
N SER A 13 -9.06 -0.63 -2.77
CA SER A 13 -8.53 -0.65 -4.14
C SER A 13 -8.65 0.74 -4.74
N LEU A 14 -7.54 1.26 -5.27
CA LEU A 14 -7.54 2.46 -6.07
C LEU A 14 -8.18 2.16 -7.43
N GLY A 15 -9.00 3.11 -7.88
CA GLY A 15 -9.85 3.04 -9.05
C GLY A 15 -10.62 4.35 -9.15
N GLN A 16 -11.44 4.52 -10.19
CA GLN A 16 -12.15 5.77 -10.43
C GLN A 16 -13.02 6.17 -9.22
N GLY A 17 -12.77 7.37 -8.68
CA GLY A 17 -13.55 7.94 -7.57
C GLY A 17 -13.24 7.38 -6.18
N GLN A 18 -12.23 6.53 -6.02
CA GLN A 18 -11.84 5.97 -4.72
C GLN A 18 -10.85 6.84 -3.93
N GLU A 19 -10.31 7.89 -4.55
CA GLU A 19 -9.28 8.73 -3.92
C GLU A 19 -9.75 9.45 -2.64
N PRO A 20 -10.97 10.00 -2.56
CA PRO A 20 -11.46 10.63 -1.33
C PRO A 20 -11.60 9.64 -0.18
N ALA A 21 -12.11 8.44 -0.47
CA ALA A 21 -12.24 7.37 0.52
C ALA A 21 -10.86 6.89 1.00
N ALA A 22 -9.91 6.71 0.08
CA ALA A 22 -8.54 6.31 0.41
C ALA A 22 -7.84 7.35 1.28
N ARG A 23 -8.00 8.65 0.98
CA ARG A 23 -7.44 9.74 1.79
C ARG A 23 -7.98 9.73 3.21
N LYS A 24 -9.31 9.62 3.35
CA LYS A 24 -9.94 9.54 4.67
C LYS A 24 -9.42 8.33 5.46
N LEU A 25 -9.23 7.20 4.78
CA LEU A 25 -8.71 5.98 5.39
C LEU A 25 -7.28 6.16 5.90
N ILE A 26 -6.40 6.77 5.11
CA ILE A 26 -5.02 7.05 5.49
C ILE A 26 -4.98 8.00 6.67
N ASN A 27 -5.70 9.12 6.63
CA ASN A 27 -5.71 10.10 7.74
C ASN A 27 -6.24 9.49 9.04
N THR A 28 -7.26 8.64 8.94
CA THR A 28 -7.77 7.88 10.09
C THR A 28 -6.72 6.86 10.57
N GLY A 29 -5.98 6.24 9.65
CA GLY A 29 -4.89 5.33 9.98
C GLY A 29 -3.73 6.02 10.70
N VAL A 30 -3.30 7.16 10.20
CA VAL A 30 -2.20 7.97 10.77
C VAL A 30 -2.54 8.41 12.19
N THR A 31 -3.79 8.78 12.45
CA THR A 31 -4.24 9.24 13.78
C THR A 31 -4.56 8.10 14.75
N GLN A 32 -5.20 7.02 14.29
CA GLN A 32 -5.65 5.91 15.15
C GLN A 32 -4.65 4.75 15.24
N GLY A 33 -3.58 4.75 14.45
CA GLY A 33 -2.60 3.65 14.45
C GLY A 33 -3.09 2.37 13.78
N SER A 34 -3.91 2.47 12.72
CA SER A 34 -4.41 1.28 12.00
C SER A 34 -3.60 0.99 10.74
N TRP A 35 -3.61 -0.27 10.31
CA TRP A 35 -2.92 -0.65 9.09
C TRP A 35 -3.82 -0.37 7.90
N VAL A 36 -3.29 0.35 6.91
CA VAL A 36 -4.01 0.69 5.68
C VAL A 36 -3.33 0.00 4.52
N MET A 37 -4.12 -0.67 3.68
CA MET A 37 -3.63 -1.34 2.48
C MET A 37 -4.27 -0.71 1.24
N LEU A 38 -3.46 -0.03 0.44
CA LEU A 38 -3.85 0.47 -0.87
C LEU A 38 -3.55 -0.60 -1.92
N GLN A 39 -4.56 -0.97 -2.70
CA GLN A 39 -4.42 -1.96 -3.76
C GLN A 39 -4.53 -1.30 -5.13
N ASN A 40 -3.93 -1.92 -6.15
CA ASN A 40 -3.99 -1.48 -7.55
C ASN A 40 -3.55 -0.01 -7.74
N CYS A 41 -2.48 0.40 -7.05
CA CYS A 41 -2.08 1.81 -7.02
C CYS A 41 -1.60 2.36 -8.36
N HIS A 42 -1.26 1.50 -9.32
CA HIS A 42 -0.98 1.86 -10.70
C HIS A 42 -2.19 2.52 -11.40
N LEU A 43 -3.42 2.31 -10.92
CA LEU A 43 -4.63 2.97 -11.43
C LEU A 43 -4.81 4.40 -10.91
N GLY A 44 -4.10 4.77 -9.84
CA GLY A 44 -4.26 6.04 -9.10
C GLY A 44 -2.99 6.88 -9.04
N LEU A 45 -2.19 6.94 -10.12
CA LEU A 45 -0.85 7.56 -10.11
C LEU A 45 -0.82 9.00 -9.59
N LYS A 46 -1.83 9.82 -9.94
CA LYS A 46 -1.95 11.21 -9.44
C LYS A 46 -2.09 11.24 -7.92
N PHE A 47 -2.91 10.35 -7.38
CA PHE A 47 -3.11 10.22 -5.94
C PHE A 47 -1.88 9.69 -5.22
N MET A 48 -1.11 8.80 -5.84
CA MET A 48 0.18 8.35 -5.28
C MET A 48 1.17 9.50 -5.14
N ALA A 49 1.29 10.38 -6.14
CA ALA A 49 2.14 11.58 -6.05
C ALA A 49 1.65 12.55 -4.94
N GLU A 50 0.36 12.60 -4.69
CA GLU A 50 -0.18 13.40 -3.58
C GLU A 50 0.07 12.77 -2.21
N ILE A 51 -0.01 11.45 -2.10
CA ILE A 51 0.36 10.71 -0.89
C ILE A 51 1.84 10.95 -0.57
N GLU A 52 2.72 10.91 -1.58
CA GLU A 52 4.15 11.20 -1.41
C GLU A 52 4.37 12.53 -0.69
N GLN A 53 3.71 13.60 -1.15
CA GLN A 53 3.81 14.92 -0.53
C GLN A 53 3.19 14.96 0.87
N SER A 54 2.12 14.22 1.08
CA SER A 54 1.43 14.16 2.38
C SER A 54 2.27 13.42 3.42
N MET A 55 2.96 12.33 3.03
CA MET A 55 3.85 11.55 3.89
C MET A 55 5.03 12.37 4.40
N ILE A 56 5.59 13.26 3.57
CA ILE A 56 6.67 14.18 3.95
C ILE A 56 6.19 15.22 4.96
N LYS A 57 4.90 15.59 4.91
CA LYS A 57 4.31 16.63 5.77
C LYS A 57 3.77 16.12 7.11
N PHE A 58 3.61 14.81 7.29
CA PHE A 58 3.12 14.29 8.56
C PHE A 58 4.20 14.43 9.64
N GLU A 59 4.00 15.38 10.56
CA GLU A 59 4.89 15.60 11.70
C GLU A 59 4.67 14.55 12.81
N GLU A 60 3.41 14.15 13.03
CA GLU A 60 3.04 13.13 14.01
C GLU A 60 2.33 11.96 13.32
N ILE A 61 2.97 10.79 13.34
CA ILE A 61 2.41 9.53 12.86
C ILE A 61 2.30 8.59 14.06
N HIS A 62 1.12 7.98 14.25
CA HIS A 62 0.93 7.00 15.30
C HIS A 62 1.88 5.80 15.11
N ALA A 63 2.57 5.37 16.17
CA ALA A 63 3.62 4.33 16.09
C ALA A 63 3.14 2.99 15.48
N ASP A 64 1.87 2.64 15.69
CA ASP A 64 1.27 1.42 15.12
C ASP A 64 0.81 1.53 13.66
N PHE A 65 0.81 2.73 13.07
CA PHE A 65 0.40 2.94 11.68
C PHE A 65 1.36 2.23 10.71
N GLN A 66 0.78 1.53 9.74
CA GLN A 66 1.52 1.02 8.59
C GLN A 66 0.71 1.20 7.32
N LEU A 67 1.35 1.76 6.29
CA LEU A 67 0.81 1.83 4.94
C LEU A 67 1.40 0.70 4.10
N TRP A 68 0.53 -0.14 3.57
CA TRP A 68 0.84 -1.19 2.61
C TRP A 68 0.35 -0.77 1.23
N ILE A 69 1.17 -0.97 0.21
CA ILE A 69 0.87 -0.59 -1.17
C ILE A 69 1.07 -1.82 -2.05
N THR A 70 0.06 -2.16 -2.86
CA THR A 70 0.24 -3.11 -3.96
C THR A 70 0.08 -2.39 -5.30
N THR A 71 1.11 -2.48 -6.13
CA THR A 71 1.17 -1.86 -7.44
C THR A 71 1.91 -2.74 -8.41
N GLU A 72 1.60 -2.58 -9.69
CA GLU A 72 2.43 -3.10 -10.77
C GLU A 72 3.53 -2.06 -11.08
N PRO A 73 4.68 -2.49 -11.63
CA PRO A 73 5.72 -1.56 -12.09
C PRO A 73 5.14 -0.59 -13.13
N HIS A 74 5.30 0.71 -12.88
CA HIS A 74 4.81 1.74 -13.79
C HIS A 74 5.78 2.92 -13.86
N LEU A 75 6.14 3.38 -15.07
CA LEU A 75 7.16 4.41 -15.30
C LEU A 75 6.86 5.76 -14.62
N ARG A 76 5.58 6.12 -14.53
CA ARG A 76 5.11 7.35 -13.86
C ARG A 76 4.84 7.19 -12.36
N PHE A 77 5.21 6.07 -11.75
CA PHE A 77 5.03 5.90 -10.31
C PHE A 77 6.01 6.83 -9.57
N PRO A 78 5.57 7.54 -8.51
CA PRO A 78 6.41 8.49 -7.78
C PRO A 78 7.66 7.84 -7.18
N ILE A 79 8.83 8.34 -7.60
CA ILE A 79 10.13 7.80 -7.20
C ILE A 79 10.40 8.03 -5.71
N GLY A 80 9.99 9.16 -5.14
CA GLY A 80 10.22 9.41 -3.72
C GLY A 80 9.42 8.45 -2.84
N LEU A 81 8.21 8.03 -3.25
CA LEU A 81 7.51 6.93 -2.55
C LEU A 81 8.30 5.62 -2.60
N LEU A 82 8.96 5.31 -3.73
CA LEU A 82 9.84 4.14 -3.82
C LEU A 82 11.08 4.27 -2.94
N GLN A 83 11.60 5.48 -2.76
CA GLN A 83 12.77 5.74 -1.90
C GLN A 83 12.42 5.68 -0.41
N MET A 84 11.23 6.18 -0.03
CA MET A 84 10.73 6.18 1.34
C MET A 84 10.16 4.83 1.79
N SER A 85 9.98 3.87 0.88
CA SER A 85 9.35 2.58 1.17
C SER A 85 10.31 1.38 1.06
N ILE A 86 9.96 0.33 1.81
CA ILE A 86 10.55 -0.99 1.66
C ILE A 86 9.87 -1.67 0.46
N LYS A 87 10.67 -2.00 -0.55
CA LYS A 87 10.19 -2.63 -1.79
C LYS A 87 10.29 -4.15 -1.67
N ILE A 88 9.18 -4.84 -1.89
CA ILE A 88 9.12 -6.30 -1.92
C ILE A 88 8.51 -6.71 -3.27
N THR A 89 9.26 -7.49 -4.04
CA THR A 89 8.80 -8.03 -5.32
C THR A 89 8.25 -9.43 -5.10
N ASN A 90 6.99 -9.66 -5.47
CA ASN A 90 6.37 -10.98 -5.44
C ASN A 90 6.24 -11.51 -6.88
N GLU A 91 7.31 -12.10 -7.39
CA GLU A 91 7.28 -12.78 -8.69
C GLU A 91 6.72 -14.18 -8.52
N ALA A 92 5.93 -14.64 -9.50
CA ALA A 92 5.47 -16.03 -9.51
C ALA A 92 6.71 -16.95 -9.54
N PRO A 93 6.73 -18.02 -8.73
CA PRO A 93 7.93 -18.85 -8.66
C PRO A 93 8.17 -19.49 -10.04
N ALA A 94 9.37 -19.27 -10.59
CA ALA A 94 9.75 -19.81 -11.87
C ALA A 94 9.83 -21.35 -11.81
N GLY A 95 8.95 -22.03 -12.54
CA GLY A 95 8.99 -23.48 -12.76
C GLY A 95 7.70 -24.23 -12.44
N VAL A 96 7.34 -25.19 -13.31
CA VAL A 96 6.13 -26.03 -13.23
C VAL A 96 5.98 -26.73 -11.86
N ARG A 97 7.10 -27.08 -11.22
CA ARG A 97 7.14 -27.72 -9.88
C ARG A 97 6.71 -26.79 -8.75
N ALA A 98 6.92 -25.48 -8.88
CA ALA A 98 6.51 -24.51 -7.86
C ALA A 98 5.03 -24.13 -8.00
N GLY A 99 4.48 -24.14 -9.22
CA GLY A 99 3.04 -24.02 -9.45
C GLY A 99 2.24 -25.15 -8.81
N LEU A 100 2.74 -26.39 -8.89
CA LEU A 100 2.06 -27.55 -8.29
C LEU A 100 2.02 -27.53 -6.75
N LYS A 101 3.00 -26.91 -6.07
CA LYS A 101 3.00 -26.77 -4.60
C LYS A 101 2.12 -25.63 -4.08
N ALA A 102 1.72 -24.68 -4.92
CA ALA A 102 0.84 -23.59 -4.54
C ALA A 102 -0.66 -23.97 -4.61
N SER A 103 -0.98 -25.08 -5.29
CA SER A 103 -2.35 -25.56 -5.50
C SER A 103 -2.80 -26.68 -4.55
N TYR A 104 -1.93 -27.16 -3.65
CA TYR A 104 -2.22 -28.23 -2.69
C TYR A 104 -1.99 -27.80 -1.24
#